data_AF-A0A7S0TB11-F1
#
_entry.id   AF-A0A7S0TB11-F1
#
_cell.length_a   1.000
_cell.length_b   1.000
_cell.length_c   1.000
_cell.angle_alpha   90.00
_cell.angle_beta   90.00
_cell.angle_gamma   90.00
#
_symmetry.space_group_name_H-M   'P 1'
#
loop_
_entity.id
_entity.type
_entity.pdbx_description
1 polymer ?
#
loop_
_entity_poly.entity_id
_entity_poly.type
_entity_poly.pdbx_seq_one_letter_code
_entity_poly.pdbx_strand_id
1 'polypeptide(L)'
;KEAKLSGRASFLENEPTMAGRARPTNPLVTCMLTDYYQISMSYAYWKHGRHEEAAVFELFFRKNPFEGEFTVCAGLEEVLRFVENFGFTPEDVEYLREMLPDAEAAFFE
;
A
#
# COMPACT_ATOMS: atom_id res chain seq x y z
N LYS A 1 -4.53 27.74 0.73
CA LYS A 1 -4.61 26.85 1.91
C LYS A 1 -3.73 25.64 1.60
N GLU A 2 -2.44 25.81 1.87
CA GLU A 2 -1.41 24.81 1.58
C GLU A 2 -1.56 23.64 2.56
N ALA A 3 -1.70 22.44 2.01
CA ALA A 3 -1.63 21.21 2.79
C ALA A 3 -0.17 21.01 3.21
N LYS A 4 0.06 20.94 4.52
CA LYS A 4 1.37 20.61 5.10
C LYS A 4 1.76 19.19 4.68
N LEU A 5 2.61 19.07 3.65
CA LEU A 5 3.33 17.84 3.31
C LEU A 5 4.45 17.48 4.32
N SER A 6 4.63 18.27 5.37
CA SER A 6 5.77 18.21 6.29
C SER A 6 5.82 16.99 7.22
N GLY A 7 4.76 16.19 7.32
CA GLY A 7 4.67 15.07 8.29
C GLY A 7 4.92 13.67 7.71
N ARG A 8 4.99 13.51 6.39
CA ARG A 8 5.00 12.17 5.75
C ARG A 8 6.38 11.56 5.58
N ALA A 9 7.44 12.36 5.65
CA ALA A 9 8.83 11.89 5.54
C ALA A 9 9.34 11.25 6.84
N SER A 10 8.72 11.55 7.99
CA SER A 10 9.26 11.21 9.32
C SER A 10 9.21 9.71 9.65
N PHE A 11 8.25 8.95 9.10
CA PHE A 11 8.19 7.49 9.30
C PHE A 11 9.33 6.78 8.57
N LEU A 12 9.71 7.28 7.40
CA LEU A 12 10.86 6.77 6.66
C LEU A 12 12.19 7.25 7.27
N GLU A 13 12.22 8.40 7.94
CA GLU A 13 13.46 8.97 8.47
C GLU A 13 13.95 8.34 9.79
N ASN A 14 13.05 7.80 10.63
CA ASN A 14 13.40 7.54 12.05
C ASN A 14 13.58 6.06 12.47
N GLU A 15 13.39 5.09 11.58
CA GLU A 15 13.69 3.67 11.91
C GLU A 15 15.12 3.29 11.48
N PRO A 16 15.94 2.67 12.37
CA PRO A 16 17.24 2.16 12.00
C PRO A 16 17.05 1.13 10.89
N THR A 17 17.88 1.21 9.86
CA THR A 17 17.92 0.22 8.78
C THR A 17 18.10 -1.16 9.40
N MET A 18 17.01 -1.94 9.45
CA MET A 18 17.05 -3.36 9.77
C MET A 18 17.91 -4.02 8.69
N ALA A 19 19.18 -4.27 9.02
CA ALA A 19 20.20 -5.00 8.28
C ALA A 19 19.88 -5.28 6.79
N GLY A 20 20.30 -4.39 5.90
CA GLY A 20 20.45 -4.69 4.47
C GLY A 20 19.22 -4.50 3.56
N ARG A 21 18.06 -4.10 4.09
CA ARG A 21 16.88 -3.79 3.26
C ARG A 21 16.96 -2.36 2.72
N ALA A 22 17.05 -2.20 1.41
CA ALA A 22 17.07 -0.87 0.80
C ALA A 22 15.64 -0.39 0.49
N ARG A 23 15.37 0.86 0.85
CA ARG A 23 14.05 1.50 0.84
C ARG A 23 13.54 1.72 -0.59
N PRO A 24 12.22 1.86 -0.79
CA PRO A 24 11.67 2.35 -2.05
C PRO A 24 12.37 3.65 -2.45
N THR A 25 12.75 3.74 -3.72
CA THR A 25 13.41 4.93 -4.28
C THR A 25 12.43 6.08 -4.46
N ASN A 26 11.14 5.78 -4.65
CA ASN A 26 10.10 6.80 -4.79
C ASN A 26 9.36 7.06 -3.45
N PRO A 27 9.53 8.25 -2.83
CA PRO A 27 8.91 8.56 -1.54
C PRO A 27 7.38 8.77 -1.62
N LEU A 28 6.80 8.83 -2.82
CA LEU A 28 5.36 8.97 -2.99
C LEU A 28 4.61 7.64 -2.92
N VAL A 29 5.31 6.51 -3.06
CA VAL A 29 4.72 5.18 -3.01
C VAL A 29 4.58 4.79 -1.54
N THR A 30 3.36 4.95 -1.02
CA THR A 30 2.99 4.67 0.38
C THR A 30 1.79 3.72 0.41
N CYS A 31 1.50 3.10 1.56
CA CYS A 31 0.37 2.18 1.70
C CYS A 31 -0.99 2.86 1.48
N MET A 32 -1.06 4.17 1.73
CA MET A 32 -2.23 5.01 1.46
C MET A 32 -2.39 5.38 -0.03
N LEU A 33 -1.40 5.08 -0.88
CA LEU A 33 -1.54 5.21 -2.33
C LEU A 33 -2.27 3.99 -2.89
N THR A 34 -3.54 3.87 -2.49
CA THR A 34 -4.45 2.81 -2.93
C THR A 34 -5.83 3.41 -3.15
N ASP A 35 -6.67 2.71 -3.90
CA ASP A 35 -8.07 3.10 -3.99
C ASP A 35 -8.80 2.80 -2.67
N TYR A 36 -9.81 3.60 -2.34
CA TYR A 36 -10.63 3.41 -1.13
C TYR A 36 -11.36 2.04 -1.13
N TYR A 37 -11.59 1.49 -2.32
CA TYR A 37 -12.24 0.20 -2.48
C TYR A 37 -11.40 -0.94 -1.89
N GLN A 38 -10.07 -0.92 -2.01
CA GLN A 38 -9.20 -1.93 -1.39
C GLN A 38 -9.35 -1.97 0.14
N ILE A 39 -9.47 -0.82 0.79
CA ILE A 39 -9.64 -0.75 2.25
C ILE A 39 -11.02 -1.27 2.65
N SER A 40 -12.09 -0.80 2.00
CA SER A 40 -13.45 -1.25 2.30
C SER A 40 -13.66 -2.74 1.99
N MET A 41 -12.98 -3.29 0.98
CA MET A 41 -12.94 -4.73 0.70
C MET A 41 -12.19 -5.50 1.79
N SER A 42 -11.03 -5.00 2.22
CA SER A 42 -10.26 -5.61 3.31
C SER A 42 -11.10 -5.72 4.59
N TYR A 43 -11.85 -4.66 4.91
CA TYR A 43 -12.83 -4.67 6.00
C TYR A 43 -13.92 -5.73 5.81
N ALA A 44 -14.51 -5.82 4.61
CA ALA A 44 -15.53 -6.84 4.33
C ALA A 44 -14.98 -8.27 4.49
N TYR A 45 -13.76 -8.54 4.03
CA TYR A 45 -13.11 -9.85 4.24
C TYR A 45 -12.80 -10.12 5.70
N TRP A 46 -12.34 -9.12 6.44
CA TRP A 46 -12.11 -9.24 7.88
C TRP A 46 -13.40 -9.58 8.62
N LYS A 47 -14.48 -8.82 8.36
CA LYS A 47 -15.80 -9.01 8.96
C LYS A 47 -16.40 -10.40 8.71
N HIS A 48 -16.11 -10.98 7.54
CA HIS A 48 -16.57 -12.32 7.18
C HIS A 48 -15.60 -13.43 7.58
N GLY A 49 -14.47 -13.12 8.25
CA GLY A 49 -13.47 -14.11 8.64
C GLY A 49 -12.71 -14.73 7.46
N ARG A 50 -12.66 -14.03 6.33
CA ARG A 50 -12.09 -14.50 5.05
C ARG A 50 -10.74 -13.87 4.69
N HIS A 51 -10.27 -12.94 5.52
CA HIS A 51 -9.02 -12.19 5.28
C HIS A 51 -7.76 -13.07 5.30
N GLU A 52 -7.82 -14.27 5.91
CA GLU A 52 -6.73 -15.25 5.93
C GLU A 52 -6.86 -16.33 4.82
N GLU A 53 -7.91 -16.26 3.98
CA GLU A 53 -8.06 -17.20 2.87
C GLU A 53 -6.96 -16.99 1.82
N ALA A 54 -6.40 -18.09 1.31
CA ALA A 54 -5.42 -18.02 0.24
C ALA A 54 -6.05 -17.49 -1.06
N ALA A 55 -5.48 -16.44 -1.62
CA ALA A 55 -5.90 -15.84 -2.88
C ALA A 55 -4.74 -15.79 -3.88
N VAL A 56 -5.06 -15.88 -5.17
CA VAL A 56 -4.09 -15.80 -6.28
C VAL A 56 -4.49 -14.64 -7.20
N PHE A 57 -3.54 -13.77 -7.51
CA PHE A 57 -3.73 -12.63 -8.40
C PHE A 57 -2.71 -12.69 -9.55
N GLU A 58 -3.16 -12.34 -10.75
CA GLU A 58 -2.33 -12.31 -11.96
C GLU A 58 -2.30 -10.91 -12.55
N LEU A 59 -1.12 -10.46 -12.96
CA LEU A 59 -0.91 -9.18 -13.61
C LEU A 59 -0.56 -9.40 -15.08
N PHE A 60 -1.40 -8.91 -15.99
CA PHE A 60 -1.16 -8.90 -17.42
C PHE A 60 -1.82 -7.68 -18.08
N PHE A 61 -1.29 -7.26 -19.23
CA PHE A 61 -1.92 -6.26 -20.07
C PHE A 61 -2.70 -6.92 -21.20
N ARG A 62 -3.83 -6.33 -21.60
CA ARG A 62 -4.69 -6.89 -22.66
C ARG A 62 -4.22 -6.57 -24.09
N LYS A 63 -3.42 -5.51 -24.23
CA LYS A 63 -2.88 -5.01 -25.49
C LYS A 63 -1.46 -4.53 -25.25
N ASN A 64 -0.56 -4.81 -26.19
CA ASN A 64 0.80 -4.31 -26.08
C ASN A 64 0.81 -2.77 -26.21
N PRO A 65 1.46 -2.03 -25.30
CA PRO A 65 1.68 -0.61 -25.49
C PRO A 65 2.36 -0.29 -26.84
N PHE A 66 2.02 0.87 -27.40
CA PHE A 66 2.61 1.43 -28.64
C PHE A 66 2.49 0.54 -29.89
N GLU A 67 1.52 -0.38 -29.93
CA GLU A 67 1.32 -1.33 -31.05
C GLU A 67 2.56 -2.21 -31.34
N GLY A 68 3.43 -2.39 -30.33
CA GLY A 68 4.62 -3.22 -30.47
C GLY A 68 4.33 -4.72 -30.53
N GLU A 69 5.34 -5.51 -30.85
CA GLU A 69 5.27 -6.98 -30.85
C GLU A 69 5.65 -7.62 -29.51
N PHE A 70 6.46 -6.93 -28.70
CA PHE A 70 6.86 -7.38 -27.36
C PHE A 70 6.87 -6.22 -26.35
N THR A 71 6.88 -6.55 -25.06
CA THR A 71 6.98 -5.59 -23.94
C THR A 71 8.07 -6.05 -22.99
N VAL A 72 8.90 -5.13 -22.52
CA VAL A 72 9.90 -5.41 -21.49
C VAL A 72 9.34 -4.99 -20.13
N CYS A 73 9.38 -5.90 -19.15
CA CYS A 73 9.02 -5.59 -17.78
C CYS A 73 10.20 -4.90 -17.07
N ALA A 74 9.94 -3.78 -16.41
CA ALA A 74 10.91 -3.05 -15.60
C ALA A 74 10.24 -2.55 -14.31
N GLY A 75 11.02 -2.42 -13.22
CA GLY A 75 10.54 -1.91 -11.93
C GLY A 75 10.20 -2.97 -10.87
N LEU A 76 10.48 -4.26 -11.14
CA LEU A 76 10.24 -5.33 -10.15
C LEU A 76 10.96 -5.10 -8.83
N GLU A 77 12.19 -4.60 -8.88
CA GLU A 77 12.97 -4.28 -7.68
C GLU A 77 12.27 -3.26 -6.78
N GLU A 78 11.70 -2.20 -7.35
CA GLU A 78 10.97 -1.19 -6.59
C GLU A 78 9.70 -1.76 -5.94
N VAL A 79 8.99 -2.67 -6.64
CA VAL A 79 7.82 -3.36 -6.09
C VAL A 79 8.22 -4.24 -4.89
N LEU A 80 9.34 -4.97 -4.99
CA LEU A 80 9.84 -5.78 -3.88
C LEU A 80 10.21 -4.90 -2.68
N ARG A 81 10.90 -3.78 -2.91
CA ARG A 81 11.22 -2.81 -1.86
C ARG A 81 9.97 -2.25 -1.19
N PHE A 82 8.91 -1.98 -1.96
CA PHE A 82 7.64 -1.52 -1.41
C PHE A 82 6.97 -2.58 -0.53
N VAL A 83 6.84 -3.83 -1.01
CA VAL A 83 6.20 -4.92 -0.25
C VAL A 83 6.98 -5.25 1.02
N GLU A 84 8.31 -5.23 0.98
CA GLU A 84 9.17 -5.47 2.15
C GLU A 84 9.05 -4.41 3.24
N ASN A 85 8.66 -3.17 2.88
CA ASN A 85 8.52 -2.04 3.79
C ASN A 85 7.04 -1.59 3.92
N PHE A 86 6.10 -2.45 3.55
CA PHE A 86 4.67 -2.13 3.60
C PHE A 86 4.20 -2.04 5.07
N GLY A 87 3.59 -0.92 5.43
CA GLY A 87 3.02 -0.69 6.76
C GLY A 87 2.27 0.64 6.86
N PHE A 88 1.27 0.71 7.72
CA PHE A 88 0.51 1.93 7.99
C PHE A 88 1.14 2.69 9.16
N THR A 89 1.17 4.03 9.10
CA THR A 89 1.55 4.83 10.26
C THR A 89 0.36 5.01 11.20
N PRO A 90 0.58 5.39 12.48
CA PRO A 90 -0.52 5.69 13.40
C PRO A 90 -1.47 6.77 12.86
N GLU A 91 -0.95 7.76 12.15
CA GLU A 91 -1.75 8.82 11.51
C GLU A 91 -2.59 8.28 10.35
N ASP A 92 -2.06 7.34 9.57
CA ASP A 92 -2.83 6.67 8.51
C ASP A 92 -4.00 5.87 9.09
N VAL A 93 -3.77 5.12 10.18
CA VAL A 93 -4.82 4.35 10.85
C VAL A 93 -5.91 5.27 11.41
N GLU A 94 -5.55 6.39 12.01
CA GLU A 94 -6.52 7.36 12.52
C GLU A 94 -7.37 7.95 11.38
N TYR A 95 -6.73 8.30 10.26
CA TYR A 95 -7.46 8.76 9.08
C TYR A 95 -8.41 7.68 8.52
N LEU A 96 -8.01 6.41 8.54
CA LEU A 96 -8.86 5.32 8.09
C LEU A 96 -10.08 5.10 9.03
N ARG A 97 -9.94 5.36 10.34
CA ARG A 97 -11.08 5.35 11.27
C ARG A 97 -12.12 6.42 10.93
N GLU A 98 -11.67 7.62 10.56
CA GLU A 98 -12.57 8.70 10.13
C GLU A 98 -13.29 8.35 8.81
N MET A 99 -12.60 7.68 7.89
CA MET A 99 -13.14 7.29 6.58
C MET A 99 -14.11 6.09 6.65
N LEU A 100 -13.99 5.24 7.67
CA LEU A 100 -14.81 4.05 7.90
C LEU A 100 -15.56 4.14 9.24
N PRO A 101 -16.54 5.05 9.39
CA PRO A 101 -17.21 5.31 10.67
C PRO A 101 -18.02 4.11 11.19
N ASP A 102 -18.43 3.20 10.31
CA ASP A 102 -19.23 2.02 10.65
C ASP A 102 -18.37 0.75 10.89
N ALA A 103 -17.05 0.83 10.72
CA ALA A 103 -16.16 -0.31 10.92
C ALA A 103 -15.95 -0.60 12.41
N GLU A 104 -15.91 -1.88 12.79
CA GLU A 104 -15.62 -2.27 14.17
C GLU A 104 -14.17 -1.90 14.55
N ALA A 105 -13.97 -1.38 15.76
CA ALA A 105 -12.65 -0.93 16.23
C ALA A 105 -11.56 -2.02 16.14
N ALA A 106 -11.94 -3.27 16.33
CA ALA A 106 -11.04 -4.42 16.23
C ALA A 106 -10.46 -4.67 14.82
N PHE A 107 -10.99 -4.01 13.78
CA PHE A 107 -10.37 -4.02 12.45
C PHE A 107 -9.07 -3.20 12.39
N PHE A 108 -8.91 -2.22 13.28
CA PHE A 108 -7.78 -1.29 13.31
C PHE A 108 -6.73 -1.65 14.37
N GLU A 109 -6.92 -2.76 15.09
CA GLU A 109 -5.99 -3.30 16.10
C GLU A 109 -5.16 -4.44 15.50
#